data_AF-A0A0X3APQ1-F1
#
_entry.id   AF-A0A0X3APQ1-F1
#
_cell.length_a   1.000
_cell.length_b   1.000
_cell.length_c   1.000
_cell.angle_alpha   90.00
_cell.angle_beta   90.00
_cell.angle_gamma   90.00
#
_symmetry.space_group_name_H-M   'P 1'
#
loop_
_entity.id
_entity.type
_entity.pdbx_description
1 polymer ?
#
loop_
_entity_poly.entity_id
_entity_poly.type
_entity_poly.pdbx_seq_one_letter_code
_entity_poly.pdbx_strand_id
1 'polypeptide(L)' 'MDILDKYYLLRDYSGSPDDEYAQFIITLFMQLGEQLLPLLKESEKLKKRIRIKDSIPVEFLDEFSLDSLTLA' A
#
# COMPACT_ATOMS: atom_id res chain seq x y z
N MET A 1 14.46 -2.76 11.51
CA MET A 1 13.05 -3.08 11.33
C MET A 1 12.73 -2.79 9.88
N ASP A 2 12.30 -3.79 9.13
CA ASP A 2 11.89 -3.58 7.75
C ASP A 2 10.65 -2.67 7.74
N ILE A 3 10.52 -1.82 6.73
CA ILE A 3 9.36 -0.93 6.60
C ILE A 3 8.05 -1.74 6.47
N LEU A 4 8.13 -2.97 5.96
CA LEU A 4 7.02 -3.92 5.90
C LEU A 4 6.62 -4.50 7.26
N ASP A 5 7.58 -4.74 8.16
CA ASP A 5 7.30 -5.28 9.50
C ASP A 5 6.28 -4.42 10.25
N LYS A 6 6.37 -3.10 10.07
CA LYS A 6 5.40 -2.13 10.60
C LYS A 6 3.96 -2.49 10.20
N TYR A 7 3.75 -2.80 8.93
CA TYR A 7 2.42 -3.08 8.40
C TYR A 7 1.93 -4.47 8.79
N TYR A 8 2.82 -5.46 8.91
CA TYR A 8 2.44 -6.75 9.48
C TYR A 8 2.00 -6.64 10.95
N LEU A 9 2.62 -5.75 11.73
CA LEU A 9 2.24 -5.49 13.12
C LEU A 9 0.95 -4.68 13.26
N LEU A 10 0.60 -3.87 12.25
CA LEU A 10 -0.65 -3.11 12.20
C LEU A 10 -1.86 -3.97 11.79
N ARG A 11 -1.64 -5.19 11.29
CA ARG A 11 -2.72 -6.14 11.03
C ARG A 11 -3.24 -6.74 12.31
N ASP A 12 -4.39 -6.27 12.75
CA ASP A 12 -5.09 -6.76 13.93
C ASP A 12 -6.49 -7.32 13.61
N TYR A 13 -6.90 -7.30 12.34
CA TYR A 13 -8.21 -7.76 11.85
C TYR A 13 -9.40 -7.01 12.46
N SER A 14 -9.17 -5.82 13.03
CA SER A 14 -10.21 -4.97 13.60
C SER A 14 -11.10 -4.31 12.53
N GLY A 15 -10.63 -4.23 11.27
CA GLY A 15 -11.27 -3.40 10.25
C GLY A 15 -11.11 -1.90 10.51
N SER A 16 -10.17 -1.50 11.37
CA SER A 16 -9.84 -0.08 11.54
C SER A 16 -9.19 0.49 10.27
N PRO A 17 -9.22 1.82 10.07
CA PRO A 17 -8.54 2.44 8.92
C PRO A 17 -7.04 2.16 8.83
N ASP A 18 -6.39 1.80 9.93
CA ASP A 18 -4.97 1.42 9.96
C ASP A 18 -4.78 -0.06 9.62
N ASP A 19 -5.68 -0.93 10.09
CA ASP A 19 -5.72 -2.36 9.75
C ASP A 19 -6.02 -2.58 8.26
N GLU A 20 -7.02 -1.88 7.72
CA GLU A 20 -7.37 -1.92 6.28
C GLU A 20 -6.22 -1.40 5.41
N TYR A 21 -5.57 -0.32 5.85
CA TYR A 21 -4.42 0.21 5.12
C TYR A 21 -3.23 -0.74 5.17
N ALA A 22 -2.97 -1.37 6.32
CA ALA A 22 -1.97 -2.41 6.44
C ALA A 22 -2.27 -3.60 5.51
N GLN A 23 -3.54 -4.01 5.39
CA GLN A 23 -3.94 -5.06 4.47
C GLN A 23 -3.58 -4.69 3.04
N PHE A 24 -3.95 -3.47 2.65
CA PHE A 24 -3.69 -2.95 1.32
C PHE A 24 -2.20 -2.95 0.97
N ILE A 25 -1.34 -2.46 1.88
CA ILE A 25 0.11 -2.47 1.67
C ILE A 25 0.65 -3.90 1.53
N ILE A 26 0.18 -4.84 2.35
CA ILE A 26 0.59 -6.25 2.25
C ILE A 26 0.14 -6.86 0.91
N THR A 27 -1.08 -6.58 0.47
CA THR A 27 -1.58 -7.02 -0.84
C THR A 27 -0.74 -6.45 -1.99
N LEU A 28 -0.41 -5.15 -1.95
CA LEU A 28 0.47 -4.53 -2.93
C LEU A 28 1.84 -5.20 -2.95
N PHE A 29 2.41 -5.50 -1.79
CA PHE A 29 3.70 -6.16 -1.70
C PHE A 29 3.68 -7.59 -2.25
N MET A 30 2.58 -8.34 -2.05
CA MET A 30 2.43 -9.67 -2.63
C MET A 30 2.43 -9.65 -4.17
N GLN A 31 1.96 -8.57 -4.80
CA GLN A 31 1.92 -8.44 -6.26
C GLN A 31 3.18 -7.77 -6.84
N LEU A 32 3.69 -6.71 -6.19
CA LEU A 32 4.78 -5.88 -6.70
C LEU A 32 6.16 -6.26 -6.14
N GLY A 33 6.20 -6.99 -5.02
CA GLY A 33 7.42 -7.33 -4.29
C GLY A 33 8.24 -6.09 -3.90
N GLU A 34 9.56 -6.22 -4.01
CA GLU A 34 10.51 -5.18 -3.61
C GLU A 34 10.36 -3.86 -4.39
N GLN A 35 9.70 -3.87 -5.56
CA GLN A 35 9.44 -2.67 -6.35
C GLN A 35 8.57 -1.65 -5.61
N LEU A 36 7.77 -2.09 -4.62
CA LEU A 36 6.96 -1.21 -3.77
C LEU A 36 7.79 -0.43 -2.74
N LEU A 37 8.95 -0.96 -2.33
CA LEU A 37 9.71 -0.42 -1.19
C LEU A 37 10.13 1.04 -1.36
N PRO A 38 10.60 1.52 -2.54
CA PRO A 38 10.92 2.93 -2.73
C PRO A 38 9.70 3.84 -2.51
N LEU A 39 8.54 3.47 -3.06
CA LEU A 39 7.30 4.23 -2.92
C LEU A 39 6.81 4.27 -1.47
N LEU A 40 6.94 3.15 -0.75
CA LEU A 40 6.59 3.04 0.66
C LEU A 40 7.51 3.87 1.57
N LYS A 41 8.82 3.92 1.26
CA LYS A 41 9.77 4.80 1.95
C LYS A 41 9.44 6.28 1.70
N GLU A 42 9.05 6.61 0.48
CA GLU A 42 8.62 7.96 0.13
C GLU A 42 7.34 8.37 0.85
N SER A 43 6.35 7.47 0.93
CA SER A 43 5.09 7.71 1.63
C SER A 43 5.32 8.02 3.11
N GLU A 44 6.16 7.25 3.81
CA GLU A 44 6.54 7.51 5.20
C GLU A 44 7.27 8.85 5.37
N LYS A 45 8.23 9.14 4.48
CA LYS A 45 8.97 10.42 4.50
C LYS A 45 8.04 11.62 4.33
N LEU A 46 7.04 11.51 3.46
CA LEU A 46 6.08 12.56 3.17
C LEU A 46 4.87 12.56 4.12
N LYS A 47 4.76 11.58 5.02
CA LYS A 47 3.59 11.34 5.88
C LYS A 47 2.29 11.24 5.07
N LYS A 48 2.37 10.59 3.92
CA LYS A 48 1.26 10.34 2.98
C LYS A 48 0.93 8.85 2.92
N ARG A 49 -0.29 8.52 2.52
CA ARG A 49 -0.69 7.13 2.24
C ARG A 49 -0.56 6.81 0.76
N ILE A 50 -0.17 5.58 0.46
CA ILE A 50 -0.29 5.04 -0.90
C ILE A 50 -1.77 4.79 -1.16
N ARG A 51 -2.25 5.21 -2.33
CA ARG A 51 -3.59 4.87 -2.82
C ARG A 51 -3.56 4.59 -4.31
N ILE A 52 -4.63 4.00 -4.81
CA ILE A 52 -4.87 3.85 -6.24
C ILE A 52 -5.18 5.22 -6.84
N LYS A 53 -4.67 5.50 -8.05
CA LYS A 53 -5.00 6.73 -8.79
C LYS A 53 -6.49 6.77 -9.11
N ASP A 54 -7.12 7.92 -8.84
CA ASP A 54 -8.56 8.15 -9.10
C ASP A 54 -8.95 7.96 -10.58
N SER A 55 -7.98 8.01 -11.50
CA SER A 55 -8.18 7.77 -12.94
C SER A 55 -8.35 6.30 -13.32
N ILE A 56 -8.19 5.36 -12.38
CA ILE A 56 -8.28 3.93 -12.64
C ILE A 56 -9.53 3.40 -11.92
N PRO A 57 -10.59 3.04 -12.67
CA PRO A 57 -11.79 2.51 -12.04
C PRO A 57 -11.49 1.13 -11.41
N VAL A 58 -12.05 0.89 -10.24
CA VAL A 58 -11.80 -0.32 -9.43
C VAL A 58 -12.12 -1.61 -10.18
N GLU A 59 -13.14 -1.59 -11.04
CA GLU A 59 -13.51 -2.73 -11.90
C GLU A 59 -12.46 -3.10 -12.96
N PHE A 60 -11.42 -2.29 -13.18
CA PHE A 60 -10.33 -2.58 -14.12
C PHE A 60 -8.99 -2.87 -13.41
N LEU A 61 -9.00 -3.02 -12.08
CA LEU A 61 -7.83 -3.40 -11.31
C LEU A 61 -7.75 -4.92 -11.15
N ASP A 62 -7.40 -5.59 -12.24
CA ASP A 62 -7.07 -7.02 -12.21
C ASP A 62 -5.68 -7.24 -11.58
N GLU A 63 -4.73 -6.33 -11.84
CA GLU A 63 -3.36 -6.36 -11.31
C GLU A 63 -2.91 -4.95 -10.88
N PHE A 64 -2.23 -4.87 -9.73
CA PHE A 64 -1.57 -3.63 -9.31
C PHE A 64 -0.25 -3.44 -10.07
N SER A 65 0.02 -2.20 -10.46
CA SER A 65 1.31 -1.76 -11.01
C SER A 65 1.75 -0.51 -10.28
N LEU A 66 3.04 -0.17 -10.29
CA LEU A 66 3.49 1.09 -9.69
C LEU A 66 2.83 2.31 -10.34
N ASP A 67 2.51 2.23 -11.63
CA ASP A 67 1.83 3.30 -12.37
C ASP A 67 0.38 3.49 -11.94
N SER A 68 -0.24 2.51 -11.29
CA SER A 68 -1.59 2.65 -10.75
C SER A 68 -1.64 3.29 -9.37
N LEU A 69 -0.48 3.57 -8.75
CA LEU A 69 -0.37 4.08 -7.38
C LEU A 69 0.01 5.56 -7.33
N THR A 70 -0.42 6.24 -6.26
CA THR A 70 -0.07 7.62 -5.96
C THR A 70 -0.03 7.87 -4.45
N LEU A 71 0.57 8.99 -4.04
CA LEU A 71 0.66 9.41 -2.65
C LEU A 71 -0.39 10.49 -2.33
N ALA A 72 -1.24 10.23 -1.35
CA ALA A 72 -2.24 11.15 -0.84
C ALA A 72 -1.85 11.71 0.52
#